data_AF-A0AAD9N8C7-F1
#
_entry.id   AF-A0AAD9N8C7-F1
#
_cell.length_a   1.000
_cell.length_b   1.000
_cell.length_c   1.000
_cell.angle_alpha   90.00
_cell.angle_beta   90.00
_cell.angle_gamma   90.00
#
_symmetry.space_group_name_H-M   'P 1'
#
loop_
_entity.id
_entity.type
_entity.pdbx_description
1 polymer ?
#
loop_
_entity_poly.entity_id
_entity_poly.type
_entity_poly.pdbx_seq_one_letter_code
_entity_poly.pdbx_strand_id
1 'polypeptide(L)'
;MTGYVMFRKDRLGRRGGGVILYIKESIQADEIKLEKEAECEEAIWCNIVTGNSTLTVGLVYRSPNISMEENEKIHNAIKEVSKQDCIIMGDFNHRKKWILRVVDRTRNFLTCSRRNRGLLTCIETTQKE
;
A
#
# COMPACT_ATOMS: atom_id res chain seq x y z
N MET A 1 19.11 8.61 4.56
CA MET A 1 19.15 7.76 5.76
C MET A 1 19.96 6.55 5.37
N THR A 2 21.10 6.29 6.02
CA THR A 2 22.05 5.27 5.56
C THR A 2 21.46 3.87 5.69
N GLY A 3 21.59 3.02 4.67
CA GLY A 3 21.12 1.64 4.69
C GLY A 3 19.65 1.44 4.29
N TYR A 4 19.02 2.46 3.69
CA TYR A 4 17.63 2.41 3.22
C TYR A 4 17.46 3.06 1.86
N VAL A 5 16.78 2.36 0.96
CA VAL A 5 16.22 2.91 -0.27
C VAL A 5 14.92 3.64 0.06
N MET A 6 14.74 4.81 -0.54
CA MET A 6 13.59 5.68 -0.31
C MET A 6 12.74 5.76 -1.58
N PHE A 7 11.47 5.36 -1.45
CA PHE A 7 10.43 5.62 -2.43
C PHE A 7 9.55 6.74 -1.89
N ARG A 8 9.30 7.78 -2.68
CA ARG A 8 8.60 8.98 -2.21
C ARG A 8 7.72 9.54 -3.30
N LYS A 9 6.48 9.87 -2.95
CA LYS A 9 5.55 10.59 -3.82
C LYS A 9 5.01 11.80 -3.07
N ASP A 10 5.41 12.99 -3.51
CA ASP A 10 4.97 14.25 -2.92
C ASP A 10 3.65 14.69 -3.55
N ARG A 11 2.74 15.24 -2.72
CA ARG A 11 1.50 15.84 -3.21
C ARG A 11 1.81 17.06 -4.07
N LEU A 12 1.20 17.15 -5.25
CA LEU A 12 1.38 18.23 -6.20
C LEU A 12 0.42 19.40 -5.91
N GLY A 13 0.89 20.63 -6.14
CA GLY A 13 0.05 21.83 -6.11
C GLY A 13 -0.48 22.27 -4.74
N ARG A 14 -0.08 21.62 -3.63
CA ARG A 14 -0.44 22.02 -2.26
C ARG A 14 0.73 21.85 -1.30
N ARG A 15 0.74 22.64 -0.23
CA ARG A 15 1.76 22.52 0.83
C ARG A 15 1.39 21.36 1.77
N GLY A 16 2.32 20.42 1.91
CA GLY A 16 2.19 19.28 2.83
C GLY A 16 1.35 18.12 2.29
N GLY A 17 1.63 16.93 2.81
CA GLY A 17 1.13 15.66 2.29
C GLY A 17 2.23 14.89 1.55
N GLY A 18 1.81 13.88 0.81
CA GLY A 18 2.70 12.91 0.21
C GLY A 18 2.94 11.70 1.11
N VAL A 19 3.49 10.66 0.50
CA VAL A 19 3.81 9.38 1.13
C VAL A 19 5.29 9.06 0.92
N ILE A 20 5.85 8.34 1.87
CA ILE A 20 7.24 7.89 1.84
C ILE A 20 7.36 6.48 2.38
N LEU A 21 8.04 5.62 1.63
CA LEU A 21 8.33 4.24 2.00
C LEU A 21 9.85 4.07 2.03
N TYR A 22 10.36 3.66 3.19
CA TYR A 22 11.75 3.29 3.36
C TYR A 22 11.88 1.78 3.39
N ILE A 23 12.72 1.23 2.51
CA ILE A 23 13.03 -0.19 2.44
C ILE A 23 14.52 -0.36 2.71
N LYS A 24 14.90 -1.31 3.57
CA LYS A 24 16.30 -1.55 3.89
C LYS A 24 17.06 -1.94 2.61
N GLU A 25 18.24 -1.36 2.38
CA GLU A 25 19.04 -1.59 1.15
C GLU A 25 19.38 -3.07 0.90
N SER A 26 19.42 -3.88 1.96
CA SER A 26 19.65 -5.34 1.85
C SER A 26 18.45 -6.11 1.29
N ILE A 27 17.30 -5.45 1.09
CA ILE A 27 16.09 -6.03 0.54
C ILE A 27 15.97 -5.52 -0.90
N GLN A 28 15.89 -6.45 -1.86
CA GLN A 28 15.63 -6.09 -3.24
C GLN A 28 14.19 -5.59 -3.38
N ALA A 29 14.04 -4.35 -3.85
CA ALA A 29 12.74 -3.75 -4.08
C ALA A 29 12.74 -2.86 -5.32
N ASP A 30 11.67 -2.98 -6.11
CA ASP A 30 11.47 -2.25 -7.36
C ASP A 30 10.12 -1.53 -7.33
N GLU A 31 10.10 -0.25 -7.71
CA GLU A 31 8.86 0.51 -7.77
C GLU A 31 7.96 0.02 -8.92
N ILE A 32 6.68 -0.17 -8.64
CA ILE A 32 5.66 -0.51 -9.64
C ILE A 32 5.09 0.79 -10.18
N LYS A 33 5.27 0.99 -11.49
CA LYS A 33 4.60 2.08 -12.21
C LYS A 33 3.29 1.56 -12.76
N LEU A 34 2.19 2.11 -12.25
CA LEU A 34 0.84 1.80 -12.73
C LEU A 34 0.48 2.70 -13.91
N GLU A 35 -0.48 2.24 -14.71
CA GLU A 35 -1.08 3.04 -15.78
C GLU A 35 -1.78 4.29 -15.22
N LYS A 36 -1.98 5.29 -16.08
CA LYS A 36 -2.49 6.62 -15.70
C LYS A 36 -3.83 6.57 -14.96
N GLU A 37 -4.69 5.60 -15.29
CA GLU A 37 -6.02 5.38 -14.70
C GLU A 37 -5.96 4.80 -13.27
N ALA A 38 -4.79 4.31 -12.87
CA ALA A 38 -4.48 3.77 -11.54
C ALA A 38 -3.35 4.57 -10.85
N GLU A 39 -2.80 5.59 -11.51
CA GLU A 39 -1.76 6.42 -10.93
C GLU A 39 -2.35 7.39 -9.90
N CYS A 40 -2.16 7.07 -8.63
CA CYS A 40 -2.62 7.89 -7.51
C CYS A 40 -1.55 8.90 -7.09
N GLU A 41 -1.96 10.06 -6.60
CA GLU A 41 -1.09 11.14 -6.15
C GLU A 41 -0.35 10.78 -4.84
N GLU A 42 -1.04 10.12 -3.91
CA GLU A 42 -0.52 9.79 -2.57
C GLU A 42 -0.50 8.27 -2.32
N ALA A 43 0.00 7.51 -3.31
CA ALA A 43 0.28 6.09 -3.15
C ALA A 43 1.64 5.70 -3.74
N ILE A 44 2.30 4.75 -3.10
CA ILE A 44 3.53 4.10 -3.57
C ILE A 44 3.27 2.60 -3.62
N TRP A 45 3.76 1.96 -4.67
CA TRP A 45 3.68 0.52 -4.87
C TRP A 45 5.07 -0.01 -5.19
N CYS A 46 5.52 -1.03 -4.48
CA CYS A 46 6.82 -1.65 -4.69
C CYS A 46 6.67 -3.17 -4.71
N ASN A 47 7.38 -3.84 -5.61
CA ASN A 47 7.63 -5.27 -5.50
C ASN A 47 8.83 -5.51 -4.60
N ILE A 48 8.69 -6.37 -3.60
CA ILE A 48 9.79 -6.86 -2.78
C ILE A 48 10.08 -8.29 -3.22
N VAL A 49 11.33 -8.57 -3.57
CA VAL A 49 11.76 -9.91 -3.99
C VAL A 49 12.36 -10.65 -2.79
N THR A 50 11.80 -11.82 -2.48
CA THR A 50 12.26 -12.70 -1.41
C THR A 50 12.51 -14.11 -1.94
N GLY A 51 13.76 -14.42 -2.24
CA GLY A 51 14.14 -15.70 -2.84
C GLY A 51 13.47 -15.88 -4.20
N ASN A 52 12.58 -16.88 -4.29
CA ASN A 52 11.85 -17.21 -5.52
C ASN A 52 10.43 -16.63 -5.56
N SER A 53 10.10 -15.72 -4.64
CA SER A 53 8.77 -15.12 -4.51
C SER A 53 8.84 -13.60 -4.55
N THR A 54 7.76 -12.98 -4.99
CA THR A 54 7.61 -11.53 -5.03
C THR A 54 6.37 -11.15 -4.24
N LEU A 55 6.52 -10.17 -3.35
CA LEU A 55 5.43 -9.60 -2.56
C LEU A 55 5.24 -8.14 -2.94
N THR A 56 4.03 -7.76 -3.35
CA THR A 56 3.72 -6.35 -3.54
C THR A 56 3.50 -5.66 -2.21
N VAL A 57 4.08 -4.50 -2.02
CA VAL A 57 3.81 -3.61 -0.90
C VAL A 57 3.24 -2.30 -1.41
N GLY A 58 2.06 -1.95 -0.90
CA GLY A 58 1.38 -0.70 -1.20
C GLY A 58 1.31 0.20 0.01
N LEU A 59 1.74 1.44 -0.10
CA LEU A 59 1.53 2.49 0.89
C LEU A 59 0.57 3.52 0.32
N VAL A 60 -0.60 3.69 0.95
CA VAL A 60 -1.67 4.57 0.47
C VAL A 60 -2.05 5.58 1.54
N TYR A 61 -2.07 6.86 1.18
CA TYR A 61 -2.77 7.88 1.95
C TYR A 61 -3.99 8.37 1.17
N ARG A 62 -5.19 8.14 1.73
CA ARG A 62 -6.44 8.65 1.19
C ARG A 62 -6.85 9.87 1.99
N SER A 63 -6.89 11.04 1.37
CA SER A 63 -7.39 12.26 2.00
C SER A 63 -8.86 12.08 2.46
N PRO A 64 -9.26 12.63 3.62
CA PRO A 64 -10.67 12.62 4.03
C PRO A 64 -11.58 13.36 3.04
N ASN A 65 -11.03 14.32 2.30
CA ASN A 65 -11.72 15.14 1.30
C ASN A 65 -11.25 14.81 -0.14
N ILE A 66 -10.96 13.52 -0.39
CA ILE A 66 -10.54 13.03 -1.71
C ILE A 66 -11.64 13.25 -2.77
N SER A 67 -11.25 13.56 -4.01
CA SER A 67 -12.19 13.61 -5.13
C SER A 67 -12.67 12.21 -5.51
N MET A 68 -13.80 12.12 -6.22
CA MET A 68 -14.29 10.83 -6.71
C MET A 68 -13.30 10.18 -7.69
N GLU A 69 -12.70 10.97 -8.59
CA GLU A 69 -11.68 10.52 -9.54
C GLU A 69 -10.46 9.92 -8.83
N GLU A 70 -9.92 10.61 -7.84
CA GLU A 70 -8.74 10.12 -7.12
C GLU A 70 -9.07 8.90 -6.26
N ASN A 71 -10.30 8.81 -5.74
CA ASN A 71 -10.78 7.62 -5.05
C ASN A 71 -10.86 6.41 -6.00
N GLU A 72 -11.37 6.59 -7.22
CA GLU A 72 -11.41 5.54 -8.25
C GLU A 72 -10.02 5.09 -8.66
N LYS A 73 -9.05 6.01 -8.81
CA LYS A 73 -7.65 5.64 -9.07
C LYS A 73 -7.08 4.75 -7.99
N ILE A 74 -7.33 5.04 -6.71
CA ILE A 74 -6.93 4.18 -5.59
C ILE A 74 -7.57 2.80 -5.69
N HIS A 75 -8.86 2.73 -6.04
CA HIS A 75 -9.55 1.45 -6.22
C HIS A 75 -8.96 0.63 -7.38
N ASN A 76 -8.69 1.27 -8.51
CA ASN A 76 -8.07 0.64 -9.68
C ASN A 76 -6.66 0.16 -9.35
N ALA A 77 -5.86 0.98 -8.68
CA ALA A 77 -4.51 0.61 -8.24
C ALA A 77 -4.53 -0.62 -7.33
N ILE A 78 -5.39 -0.62 -6.31
CA ILE A 78 -5.57 -1.77 -5.41
C ILE A 78 -5.95 -3.00 -6.21
N LYS A 79 -6.94 -2.91 -7.10
CA LYS A 79 -7.40 -4.04 -7.93
C LYS A 79 -6.29 -4.62 -8.82
N GLU A 80 -5.43 -3.76 -9.36
CA GLU A 80 -4.31 -4.17 -10.19
C GLU A 80 -3.21 -4.87 -9.37
N VAL A 81 -2.79 -4.30 -8.24
CA VAL A 81 -1.73 -4.90 -7.41
C VAL A 81 -2.19 -6.14 -6.65
N SER A 82 -3.49 -6.27 -6.42
CA SER A 82 -4.11 -7.37 -5.68
C SER A 82 -4.28 -8.64 -6.53
N LYS A 83 -3.80 -8.64 -7.77
CA LYS A 83 -3.73 -9.83 -8.64
C LYS A 83 -2.64 -10.82 -8.21
N GLN A 84 -1.71 -10.37 -7.37
CA GLN A 84 -0.62 -11.15 -6.79
C GLN A 84 -0.60 -10.96 -5.26
N ASP A 85 0.26 -11.71 -4.57
CA ASP A 85 0.42 -11.57 -3.12
C ASP A 85 0.82 -10.13 -2.78
N CYS A 86 0.00 -9.47 -1.95
CA CYS A 86 0.19 -8.07 -1.62
C CYS A 86 -0.07 -7.76 -0.15
N ILE A 87 0.68 -6.79 0.37
CA ILE A 87 0.40 -6.09 1.62
C ILE A 87 0.12 -4.64 1.27
N ILE A 88 -1.12 -4.21 1.48
CA ILE A 88 -1.51 -2.81 1.36
C ILE A 88 -1.57 -2.23 2.77
N MET A 89 -1.07 -1.00 2.94
CA MET A 89 -1.03 -0.31 4.22
C MET A 89 -1.17 1.20 4.03
N GLY A 90 -1.44 1.91 5.12
CA GLY A 90 -1.50 3.36 5.16
C GLY A 90 -2.72 3.88 5.89
N ASP A 91 -3.11 5.12 5.60
CA ASP A 91 -4.22 5.82 6.24
C ASP A 91 -5.31 6.12 5.21
N PHE A 92 -6.45 5.44 5.35
CA PHE A 92 -7.56 5.56 4.40
C PHE A 92 -8.57 6.67 4.76
N ASN A 93 -8.45 7.30 5.94
CA ASN A 93 -9.39 8.30 6.46
C ASN A 93 -10.87 7.96 6.22
N HIS A 94 -11.25 6.69 6.38
CA HIS A 94 -12.61 6.24 6.16
C HIS A 94 -13.40 6.26 7.47
N ARG A 95 -14.63 6.79 7.43
CA ARG A 95 -15.44 7.04 8.64
C ARG A 95 -15.98 5.77 9.30
N LYS A 96 -15.98 4.62 8.62
CA LYS A 96 -16.45 3.34 9.16
C LYS A 96 -15.29 2.55 9.75
N LYS A 97 -15.53 1.93 10.91
CA LYS A 97 -14.64 0.92 11.53
C LYS A 97 -14.45 -0.21 10.52
N TRP A 98 -13.23 -0.45 10.06
CA TRP A 98 -12.93 -1.60 9.22
C TRP A 98 -13.06 -2.89 10.03
N ILE A 99 -13.78 -3.87 9.47
CA ILE A 99 -13.63 -5.27 9.87
C ILE A 99 -12.45 -5.80 9.06
N LEU A 100 -11.34 -6.10 9.71
CA LEU A 100 -10.22 -6.82 9.10
C LEU A 100 -10.75 -8.17 8.61
N ARG A 101 -10.69 -8.40 7.30
CA ARG A 101 -10.83 -9.75 6.71
C ARG A 101 -9.49 -10.10 6.10
N VAL A 102 -8.76 -10.96 6.79
CA VAL A 102 -7.54 -11.61 6.31
C VAL A 102 -7.95 -12.98 5.81
N VAL A 103 -7.61 -13.34 4.57
CA VAL A 103 -7.89 -14.67 4.02
C VAL A 103 -6.58 -15.26 3.53
N ASP A 104 -5.98 -16.09 4.39
CA ASP A 104 -4.78 -16.89 4.12
C ASP A 104 -5.17 -18.38 3.91
N ARG A 105 -4.50 -19.07 3.00
CA ARG A 105 -4.58 -20.53 2.81
C ARG A 105 -3.57 -21.33 3.68
N THR A 106 -2.66 -20.69 4.41
CA THR A 106 -1.47 -21.33 5.01
C THR A 106 -1.26 -21.15 6.53
N ARG A 107 -2.21 -20.55 7.26
CA ARG A 107 -2.27 -20.50 8.74
C ARG A 107 -1.10 -19.78 9.44
N ASN A 108 -0.32 -18.93 8.76
CA ASN A 108 0.75 -18.18 9.44
C ASN A 108 0.27 -16.77 9.80
N PHE A 109 -0.13 -16.62 11.05
CA PHE A 109 -0.63 -15.38 11.64
C PHE A 109 0.45 -14.29 11.69
N LEU A 110 0.24 -13.16 11.00
CA LEU A 110 0.85 -11.89 11.37
C LEU A 110 -0.09 -11.15 12.32
N THR A 111 0.28 -11.08 13.60
CA THR A 111 -0.44 -10.30 14.62
C THR A 111 -0.01 -8.85 14.54
N CYS A 112 -0.92 -7.93 14.19
CA CYS A 112 -0.66 -6.49 14.25
C CYS A 112 -1.30 -5.91 15.53
N SER A 113 -0.45 -5.55 16.51
CA SER A 113 -0.90 -4.88 17.73
C SER A 113 -0.86 -3.36 17.57
N ARG A 114 -1.96 -2.71 17.98
CA ARG A 114 -2.18 -1.26 17.87
C ARG A 114 -1.61 -0.57 19.11
N ARG A 115 -0.68 0.37 18.96
CA ARG A 115 -0.25 1.23 20.10
C ARG A 115 -0.11 2.73 19.82
N ASN A 116 -0.30 3.22 18.60
CA ASN A 116 -0.41 4.65 18.38
C ASN A 116 -1.22 4.99 17.12
N ARG A 117 -1.86 6.18 17.16
CA ARG A 117 -2.68 6.73 16.08
C ARG A 117 -1.81 6.87 14.82
N GLY A 118 -1.99 6.01 13.82
CA GLY A 118 -1.47 6.31 12.49
C GLY A 118 -1.13 5.19 11.50
N LEU A 119 -1.22 3.88 11.80
CA LEU A 119 -0.87 2.89 10.76
C LEU A 119 -1.47 1.48 10.90
N LEU A 120 -1.58 0.86 9.71
CA LEU A 120 -1.75 -0.54 9.29
C LEU A 120 -3.18 -1.05 9.05
N THR A 121 -3.45 -1.42 7.79
CA THR A 121 -4.56 -2.32 7.44
C THR A 121 -4.15 -3.25 6.29
N CYS A 122 -3.67 -4.46 6.60
CA CYS A 122 -3.38 -5.51 5.63
C CYS A 122 -4.65 -5.90 4.87
N ILE A 123 -4.59 -5.86 3.53
CA ILE A 123 -5.56 -6.52 2.66
C ILE A 123 -4.80 -7.64 1.94
N GLU A 124 -4.99 -8.87 2.39
CA GLU A 124 -4.64 -10.06 1.60
C GLU A 124 -5.87 -10.41 0.77
N THR A 125 -5.80 -10.22 -0.55
CA THR A 125 -6.83 -10.69 -1.46
C THR A 125 -6.43 -12.06 -1.99
N THR A 126 -7.01 -13.10 -1.44
CA THR A 126 -7.13 -14.35 -2.19
C THR A 126 -8.35 -14.27 -3.10
N GLN A 127 -8.16 -14.48 -4.40
CA GLN A 127 -9.24 -15.01 -5.21
C GLN A 127 -9.31 -16.52 -4.99
N LYS A 128 -10.51 -17.01 -4.63
CA LYS A 128 -10.87 -18.42 -4.56
C LYS A 128 -11.64 -18.79 -5.82
N GLU A 129 -11.18 -19.90 -6.40
CA GLU A 129 -11.78 -20.79 -7.41
C GLU A 129 -12.03 -20.25 -8.82
#